data_AF-A0A371MRS2-F1
#
_entry.id   AF-A0A371MRS2-F1
#
_cell.length_a   1.000
_cell.length_b   1.000
_cell.length_c   1.000
_cell.angle_alpha   90.00
_cell.angle_beta   90.00
_cell.angle_gamma   90.00
#
_symmetry.space_group_name_H-M   'P 1'
#
loop_
_entity.id
_entity.type
_entity.pdbx_description
1 polymer ?
#
loop_
_entity_poly.entity_id
_entity_poly.type
_entity_poly.pdbx_seq_one_letter_code
_entity_poly.pdbx_strand_id
1 'polypeptide(L)'
;SDAKKPEYLVPDSRTNGIRERVDSEGNVLRPLDEEHAREQIRDLVDKGARAIVVNLLWSYAYPDHEQRLRELVREEYPPSYLGSIPVFLSSEVMPTKQEYERTNTTLLDAYLSELMQEHIADIKDRLEAHGYEGDIQMLHNTGGMAESYKTTAVETFNGGPVAGLKGGEYLCDVLDYDKAVVTDMGGTSFDIGILTRGGVQSYEFEPVIDRWRVSGTIIESKSIAAGGGSLASVND
;
A
#
# COMPACT_ATOMS: atom_id res chain seq x y z
N SER A 1 -1.94 -23.70 20.56
CA SER A 1 -1.92 -23.06 19.23
C SER A 1 -0.57 -22.39 19.05
N ASP A 2 0.29 -22.91 18.18
CA ASP A 2 1.61 -22.32 17.88
C ASP A 2 1.46 -21.12 16.94
N ALA A 3 0.68 -20.13 17.35
CA ALA A 3 0.54 -18.88 16.61
C ALA A 3 1.84 -18.08 16.72
N LYS A 4 2.73 -18.23 15.73
CA LYS A 4 3.94 -17.41 15.59
C LYS A 4 3.58 -16.06 15.00
N LYS A 5 4.10 -14.98 15.59
CA LYS A 5 4.03 -13.64 14.99
C LYS A 5 4.74 -13.65 13.61
N PRO A 6 4.26 -12.86 12.63
CA PRO A 6 4.97 -12.69 11.38
C PRO A 6 6.37 -12.10 11.63
N GLU A 7 7.32 -12.44 10.77
CA GLU A 7 8.61 -11.75 10.71
C GLU A 7 8.37 -10.30 10.26
N TYR A 8 8.98 -9.32 10.92
CA TYR A 8 8.76 -7.91 10.62
C TYR A 8 9.19 -7.54 9.19
N LEU A 9 8.40 -6.70 8.50
CA LEU A 9 8.77 -6.13 7.19
C LEU A 9 10.12 -5.40 7.25
N VAL A 10 10.38 -4.70 8.36
CA VAL A 10 11.66 -4.04 8.64
C VAL A 10 12.16 -4.55 9.98
N PRO A 11 13.41 -5.05 10.06
CA PRO A 11 13.98 -5.50 11.32
C PRO A 11 14.21 -4.32 12.28
N ASP A 12 14.16 -4.60 13.58
CA ASP A 12 14.42 -3.60 14.64
C ASP A 12 15.79 -2.91 14.48
N SER A 13 16.79 -3.64 13.98
CA SER A 13 18.11 -3.08 13.69
C SER A 13 18.09 -1.92 12.69
N ARG A 14 17.07 -1.83 11.83
CA ARG A 14 16.85 -0.76 10.84
C ARG A 14 15.68 0.14 11.20
N THR A 15 15.37 0.26 12.48
CA THR A 15 14.33 1.13 13.00
C THR A 15 14.94 2.09 14.01
N ASN A 16 14.93 3.39 13.69
CA ASN A 16 15.50 4.41 14.56
C ASN A 16 14.41 5.37 15.06
N GLY A 17 14.47 5.74 16.34
CA GLY A 17 13.57 6.72 16.94
C GLY A 17 14.06 8.14 16.69
N ILE A 18 13.16 9.08 16.39
CA ILE A 18 13.47 10.51 16.24
C ILE A 18 13.05 11.28 17.50
N ARG A 19 13.87 12.25 17.88
CA ARG A 19 13.64 13.14 19.04
C ARG A 19 12.74 14.30 18.62
N GLU A 20 11.45 14.06 18.69
CA GLU A 20 10.40 15.00 18.30
C GLU A 20 9.11 14.63 19.06
N ARG A 21 8.18 15.58 19.25
CA ARG A 21 6.82 15.26 19.68
C ARG A 21 5.78 16.31 19.29
N VAL A 22 4.69 15.85 18.70
CA VAL A 22 3.41 16.57 18.55
C VAL A 22 2.31 15.89 19.38
N ASP A 23 1.33 16.66 19.85
CA ASP A 23 0.12 16.17 20.50
C ASP A 23 -1.05 15.91 19.52
N SER A 24 -2.18 15.47 20.06
CA SER A 24 -3.38 15.15 19.26
C SER A 24 -4.08 16.36 18.64
N GLU A 25 -3.78 17.57 19.10
CA GLU A 25 -4.32 18.82 18.56
C GLU A 25 -3.39 19.43 17.50
N GLY A 26 -2.24 18.80 17.24
CA GLY A 26 -1.23 19.28 16.30
C GLY A 26 -0.25 20.28 16.92
N ASN A 27 -0.24 20.45 18.25
CA ASN A 27 0.72 21.34 18.90
C ASN A 27 2.07 20.64 19.08
N VAL A 28 3.15 21.36 18.77
CA VAL A 28 4.52 20.88 18.98
C VAL A 28 4.85 20.91 20.48
N LEU A 29 4.95 19.72 21.09
CA LEU A 29 5.39 19.54 22.48
C LEU A 29 6.91 19.48 22.60
N ARG A 30 7.58 18.92 21.59
CA ARG A 30 9.03 18.85 21.48
C ARG A 30 9.41 19.13 20.02
N PRO A 31 10.19 20.18 19.74
CA PRO A 31 10.63 20.47 18.39
C PRO A 31 11.52 19.34 17.85
N LEU A 32 11.52 19.16 16.53
CA LEU A 32 12.41 18.23 15.86
C LEU A 32 13.88 18.55 16.15
N ASP A 33 14.59 17.60 16.76
CA ASP A 33 16.04 17.66 16.94
C ASP A 33 16.73 17.28 15.62
N GLU A 34 17.04 18.30 14.83
CA GLU A 34 17.59 18.18 13.48
C GLU A 34 18.98 17.53 13.40
N GLU A 35 19.85 17.74 14.39
CA GLU A 35 21.18 17.12 14.41
C GLU A 35 21.05 15.64 14.74
N HIS A 36 20.25 15.31 15.76
CA HIS A 36 19.93 13.93 16.07
C HIS A 36 19.27 13.21 14.88
N ALA A 37 18.38 13.88 14.15
CA ALA A 37 17.76 13.31 12.95
C ALA A 37 18.81 12.94 11.89
N ARG A 38 19.78 13.82 11.61
CA ARG A 38 20.88 13.53 10.68
C ARG A 38 21.72 12.34 11.14
N GLU A 39 22.04 12.25 12.43
CA GLU A 39 22.74 11.08 13.01
C GLU A 39 21.96 9.78 12.76
N GLN A 40 20.65 9.77 13.04
CA GLN A 40 19.82 8.58 12.84
C GLN A 40 19.64 8.21 11.38
N ILE A 41 19.56 9.20 10.47
CA ILE A 41 19.50 8.97 9.02
C ILE A 41 20.78 8.27 8.57
N ARG A 42 21.97 8.82 8.88
CA ARG A 42 23.26 8.24 8.50
C ARG A 42 23.42 6.81 9.03
N ASP A 43 23.03 6.55 10.28
CA ASP A 43 23.05 5.21 10.86
C ASP A 43 22.17 4.20 10.10
N LEU A 44 20.96 4.58 9.67
CA LEU A 44 20.12 3.71 8.84
C LEU A 44 20.78 3.39 7.49
N VAL A 45 21.42 4.37 6.86
CA VAL A 45 22.13 4.18 5.59
C VAL A 45 23.34 3.27 5.76
N ASP A 46 24.14 3.45 6.81
CA ASP A 46 25.29 2.60 7.13
C ASP A 46 24.86 1.14 7.39
N LYS A 47 23.63 0.93 7.89
CA LYS A 47 23.00 -0.40 8.06
C LYS A 47 22.38 -0.96 6.77
N GLY A 48 22.54 -0.26 5.65
CA GLY A 48 22.13 -0.68 4.31
C GLY A 48 20.69 -0.36 3.94
N ALA A 49 20.06 0.65 4.55
CA ALA A 49 18.76 1.13 4.12
C ALA A 49 18.84 1.68 2.68
N ARG A 50 17.91 1.24 1.82
CA ARG A 50 17.79 1.69 0.42
C ARG A 50 16.59 2.60 0.19
N ALA A 51 15.70 2.69 1.17
CA ALA A 51 14.56 3.57 1.23
C ALA A 51 14.31 3.91 2.70
N ILE A 52 13.73 5.08 2.97
CA ILE A 52 13.37 5.50 4.33
C ILE A 52 11.86 5.73 4.40
N VAL A 53 11.21 5.10 5.37
CA VAL A 53 9.83 5.39 5.75
C VAL A 53 9.85 6.24 7.01
N VAL A 54 9.12 7.35 6.99
CA VAL A 54 8.96 8.23 8.15
C VAL A 54 7.53 8.11 8.65
N ASN A 55 7.37 7.71 9.92
CA ASN A 55 6.09 7.66 10.60
C ASN A 55 6.24 8.25 12.01
N LEU A 56 5.83 9.50 12.17
CA LEU A 56 5.76 10.19 13.47
C LEU A 56 4.32 10.11 14.01
N LEU A 57 4.20 10.21 15.34
CA LEU A 57 2.88 10.24 15.96
C LEU A 57 2.19 11.57 15.63
N TRP A 58 0.89 11.50 15.29
CA TRP A 58 0.06 12.65 14.90
C TRP A 58 0.52 13.38 13.62
N SER A 59 1.36 12.77 12.78
CA SER A 59 1.79 13.37 11.51
C SER A 59 0.66 13.63 10.52
N TYR A 60 -0.46 12.91 10.63
CA TYR A 60 -1.68 13.19 9.86
C TYR A 60 -2.32 14.55 10.22
N ALA A 61 -2.07 15.06 11.43
CA ALA A 61 -2.56 16.35 11.91
C ALA A 61 -1.48 17.45 11.79
N TYR A 62 -0.21 17.09 12.00
CA TYR A 62 0.94 17.99 11.87
C TYR A 62 2.06 17.32 11.04
N PRO A 63 2.02 17.44 9.70
CA PRO A 63 2.95 16.74 8.81
C PRO A 63 4.34 17.39 8.73
N ASP A 64 4.51 18.61 9.23
CA ASP A 64 5.71 19.43 9.01
C ASP A 64 7.00 18.75 9.46
N HIS A 65 6.98 18.02 10.58
CA HIS A 65 8.18 17.29 11.04
C HIS A 65 8.55 16.10 10.14
N GLU A 66 7.56 15.40 9.56
CA GLU A 66 7.82 14.37 8.56
C GLU A 66 8.38 14.98 7.27
N GLN A 67 7.80 16.10 6.82
CA GLN A 67 8.27 16.84 5.65
C GLN A 67 9.70 17.34 5.85
N ARG A 68 10.02 17.89 7.03
CA ARG A 68 11.37 18.33 7.37
C ARG A 68 12.34 17.16 7.39
N LEU A 69 11.97 16.00 7.95
CA LEU A 69 12.82 14.80 7.90
C LEU A 69 13.15 14.37 6.46
N ARG A 70 12.19 14.45 5.53
CA ARG A 70 12.47 14.20 4.10
C ARG A 70 13.45 15.21 3.52
N GLU A 71 13.32 16.49 3.87
CA GLU A 71 14.30 17.50 3.45
C GLU A 71 15.70 17.18 3.98
N LEU A 72 15.82 16.77 5.24
CA LEU A 72 17.10 16.35 5.82
C LEU A 72 17.73 15.17 5.09
N VAL A 73 16.94 14.16 4.72
CA VAL A 73 17.44 13.05 3.90
C VAL A 73 17.93 13.55 2.54
N ARG A 74 17.21 14.50 1.90
CA ARG A 74 17.62 15.08 0.60
C ARG A 74 18.83 16.02 0.72
N GLU A 75 19.05 16.64 1.87
CA GLU A 75 20.25 17.43 2.16
C GLU A 75 21.49 16.52 2.29
N GLU A 76 21.36 15.39 3.01
CA GLU A 76 22.45 14.42 3.25
C GLU A 76 22.70 13.51 2.03
N TYR A 77 21.64 13.09 1.33
CA TYR A 77 21.65 12.17 0.20
C TYR A 77 20.87 12.76 -0.99
N PRO A 78 21.38 13.84 -1.61
CA PRO A 78 20.70 14.53 -2.70
C PRO A 78 20.47 13.63 -3.92
N PRO A 79 19.43 13.91 -4.74
CA PRO A 79 19.11 13.13 -5.95
C PRO A 79 20.25 13.04 -6.98
N SER A 80 21.23 13.95 -6.91
CA SER A 80 22.42 13.93 -7.77
C SER A 80 23.43 12.85 -7.38
N TYR A 81 23.29 12.22 -6.20
CA TYR A 81 24.16 11.15 -5.74
C TYR A 81 23.62 9.79 -6.18
N LEU A 82 24.54 8.87 -6.52
CA LEU A 82 24.18 7.47 -6.81
C LEU A 82 23.51 6.78 -5.61
N GLY A 83 23.83 7.23 -4.39
CA GLY A 83 23.20 6.80 -3.15
C GLY A 83 22.01 7.66 -2.72
N SER A 84 21.29 8.29 -3.65
CA SER A 84 20.05 8.99 -3.30
C SER A 84 19.03 8.00 -2.74
N ILE A 85 18.28 8.44 -1.72
CA ILE A 85 17.40 7.56 -0.95
C ILE A 85 15.95 8.05 -1.09
N PRO A 86 15.03 7.23 -1.64
CA PRO A 86 13.63 7.56 -1.66
C PRO A 86 13.07 7.61 -0.22
N VAL A 87 12.22 8.61 0.02
CA VAL A 87 11.62 8.85 1.33
C VAL A 87 10.10 8.85 1.18
N PHE A 88 9.44 8.02 1.98
CA PHE A 88 7.99 7.89 2.03
C PHE A 88 7.48 8.42 3.37
N LEU A 89 6.55 9.37 3.30
CA LEU A 89 5.97 10.01 4.47
C LEU A 89 4.61 9.39 4.77
N SER A 90 4.41 8.96 6.00
CA SER A 90 3.14 8.38 6.42
C SER A 90 1.98 9.36 6.29
N SER A 91 2.25 10.66 6.48
CA SER A 91 1.28 11.73 6.30
C SER A 91 0.87 11.97 4.84
N GLU A 92 1.67 11.52 3.87
CA GLU A 92 1.35 11.65 2.45
C GLU A 92 0.73 10.36 1.90
N VAL A 93 1.23 9.20 2.32
CA VAL A 93 0.72 7.90 1.86
C VAL A 93 -0.65 7.59 2.46
N MET A 94 -0.84 7.79 3.77
CA MET A 94 -2.08 7.41 4.45
C MET A 94 -2.33 8.24 5.72
N PRO A 95 -2.79 9.49 5.60
CA PRO A 95 -2.97 10.44 6.72
C PRO A 95 -4.15 10.06 7.63
N THR A 96 -4.03 8.96 8.35
CA THR A 96 -5.02 8.44 9.30
C THR A 96 -4.44 8.37 10.70
N LYS A 97 -5.28 8.26 11.73
CA LYS A 97 -4.81 8.31 13.13
C LYS A 97 -4.03 7.08 13.58
N GLN A 98 -4.38 5.89 13.11
CA GLN A 98 -3.84 4.63 13.62
C GLN A 98 -2.38 4.46 13.19
N GLU A 99 -1.43 4.51 14.14
CA GLU A 99 -0.01 4.48 13.82
C GLU A 99 0.48 3.13 13.29
N TYR A 100 -0.09 2.01 13.78
CA TYR A 100 0.34 0.67 13.38
C TYR A 100 -0.05 0.37 11.93
N GLU A 101 -1.34 0.53 11.62
CA GLU A 101 -1.91 0.34 10.30
C GLU A 101 -1.30 1.32 9.29
N ARG A 102 -1.16 2.60 9.66
CA ARG A 102 -0.50 3.61 8.84
C ARG A 102 0.96 3.25 8.54
N THR A 103 1.72 2.80 9.53
CA THR A 103 3.12 2.37 9.34
C THR A 103 3.19 1.20 8.35
N ASN A 104 2.36 0.18 8.53
CA ASN A 104 2.35 -0.98 7.64
C ASN A 104 1.97 -0.59 6.21
N THR A 105 0.97 0.27 6.03
CA THR A 105 0.60 0.81 4.72
C THR A 105 1.79 1.49 4.05
N THR A 106 2.46 2.42 4.74
CA THR A 106 3.61 3.14 4.17
C THR A 106 4.81 2.23 3.91
N LEU A 107 5.05 1.23 4.76
CA LEU A 107 6.10 0.23 4.55
C LEU A 107 5.83 -0.64 3.32
N LEU A 108 4.61 -1.13 3.15
CA LEU A 108 4.23 -1.93 1.99
C LEU A 108 4.30 -1.10 0.70
N ASP A 109 3.84 0.15 0.76
CA ASP A 109 3.94 1.07 -0.37
C ASP A 109 5.40 1.31 -0.77
N ALA A 110 6.27 1.62 0.20
CA ALA A 110 7.69 1.81 -0.05
C ALA A 110 8.38 0.55 -0.60
N TYR A 111 7.99 -0.63 -0.09
CA TYR A 111 8.57 -1.91 -0.51
C TYR A 111 8.19 -2.30 -1.95
N LEU A 112 6.97 -1.94 -2.39
CA LEU A 112 6.44 -2.34 -3.69
C LEU A 112 6.63 -1.27 -4.78
N SER A 113 6.75 0.01 -4.40
CA SER A 113 6.76 1.13 -5.35
C SER A 113 7.84 1.02 -6.42
N GLU A 114 9.08 0.71 -6.05
CA GLU A 114 10.20 0.62 -7.01
C GLU A 114 9.96 -0.49 -8.05
N LEU A 115 9.60 -1.69 -7.58
CA LEU A 115 9.31 -2.83 -8.45
C LEU A 115 8.14 -2.53 -9.41
N MET A 116 7.07 -1.92 -8.91
CA MET A 116 5.90 -1.58 -9.73
C MET A 116 6.22 -0.51 -10.77
N GLN A 117 7.01 0.50 -10.42
CA GLN A 117 7.40 1.57 -11.34
C GLN A 117 8.20 1.02 -12.53
N GLU A 118 9.17 0.14 -12.29
CA GLU A 118 9.94 -0.50 -13.36
C GLU A 118 9.04 -1.29 -14.32
N HIS A 119 8.12 -2.09 -13.78
CA HIS A 119 7.20 -2.88 -14.60
C HIS A 119 6.22 -2.02 -15.41
N ILE A 120 5.66 -0.97 -14.81
CA ILE A 120 4.74 -0.06 -15.50
C ILE A 120 5.48 0.69 -16.62
N ALA A 121 6.72 1.11 -16.38
CA ALA A 121 7.56 1.77 -17.38
C ALA A 121 7.86 0.84 -18.56
N ASP A 122 8.28 -0.42 -18.33
CA ASP A 122 8.50 -1.39 -19.41
C ASP A 122 7.26 -1.61 -20.27
N ILE A 123 6.08 -1.76 -19.63
CA ILE A 123 4.82 -1.92 -20.35
C ILE A 123 4.53 -0.69 -21.21
N LYS A 124 4.70 0.52 -20.66
CA LYS A 124 4.46 1.78 -21.38
C LYS A 124 5.38 1.91 -22.57
N ASP A 125 6.69 1.74 -22.37
CA ASP A 125 7.69 1.87 -23.44
C ASP A 125 7.40 0.90 -24.59
N ARG A 126 6.99 -0.34 -24.25
CA ARG A 126 6.62 -1.34 -25.25
C ARG A 126 5.33 -0.98 -25.99
N LEU A 127 4.33 -0.43 -25.32
CA LEU A 127 3.09 0.01 -25.97
C LEU A 127 3.35 1.20 -26.90
N GLU A 128 4.13 2.19 -26.45
CA GLU A 128 4.51 3.36 -27.25
C GLU A 128 5.32 2.96 -28.49
N ALA A 129 6.24 2.00 -28.34
CA ALA A 129 6.99 1.44 -29.47
C ALA A 129 6.09 0.78 -30.55
N HIS A 130 4.85 0.42 -30.21
CA HIS A 130 3.85 -0.13 -31.13
C HIS A 130 2.76 0.89 -31.51
N GLY A 131 2.96 2.18 -31.22
CA GLY A 131 2.09 3.27 -31.66
C GLY A 131 0.89 3.54 -30.73
N TYR A 132 0.91 3.05 -29.49
CA TYR A 132 -0.08 3.44 -28.49
C TYR A 132 0.26 4.81 -27.89
N GLU A 133 -0.72 5.73 -27.88
CA GLU A 133 -0.55 7.11 -27.40
C GLU A 133 -1.39 7.42 -26.14
N GLY A 134 -2.05 6.41 -25.56
CA GLY A 134 -2.94 6.58 -24.41
C GLY A 134 -2.23 6.45 -23.06
N ASP A 135 -2.96 6.78 -22.00
CA ASP A 135 -2.49 6.58 -20.62
C ASP A 135 -2.80 5.17 -20.13
N ILE A 136 -1.86 4.57 -19.40
CA ILE A 136 -2.09 3.31 -18.70
C ILE A 136 -2.91 3.60 -17.44
N GLN A 137 -4.07 2.94 -17.33
CA GLN A 137 -4.93 3.02 -16.15
C GLN A 137 -4.69 1.81 -15.25
N MET A 138 -4.59 2.07 -13.95
CA MET A 138 -4.54 1.07 -12.89
C MET A 138 -5.90 1.00 -12.21
N LEU A 139 -6.36 -0.23 -11.96
CA LEU A 139 -7.55 -0.49 -11.19
C LEU A 139 -7.23 -0.44 -9.69
N HIS A 140 -8.07 0.29 -8.96
CA HIS A 140 -7.94 0.47 -7.52
C HIS A 140 -8.87 -0.50 -6.78
N ASN A 141 -8.45 -0.85 -5.57
CA ASN A 141 -9.17 -1.70 -4.63
C ASN A 141 -10.46 -1.07 -4.07
N THR A 142 -10.69 0.22 -4.36
CA THR A 142 -11.92 0.97 -4.13
C THR A 142 -12.96 0.77 -5.25
N GLY A 143 -12.56 0.13 -6.36
CA GLY A 143 -13.41 -0.06 -7.55
C GLY A 143 -13.35 1.08 -8.56
N GLY A 144 -12.52 2.10 -8.32
CA GLY A 144 -12.18 3.14 -9.28
C GLY A 144 -10.94 2.79 -10.12
N MET A 145 -10.57 3.67 -11.05
CA MET A 145 -9.32 3.57 -11.79
C MET A 145 -8.63 4.94 -11.80
N ALA A 146 -7.30 4.94 -11.84
CA ALA A 146 -6.51 6.14 -12.03
C ALA A 146 -5.31 5.85 -12.94
N GLU A 147 -4.68 6.92 -13.43
CA GLU A 147 -3.43 6.81 -14.17
C GLU A 147 -2.35 6.09 -13.35
N SER A 148 -1.57 5.22 -13.99
CA SER A 148 -0.57 4.38 -13.33
C SER A 148 0.46 5.18 -12.53
N TYR A 149 0.88 6.35 -13.01
CA TYR A 149 1.82 7.24 -12.33
C TYR A 149 1.22 8.04 -11.17
N LYS A 150 -0.10 7.96 -10.96
CA LYS A 150 -0.83 8.60 -9.86
C LYS A 150 -1.42 7.59 -8.88
N THR A 151 -0.97 6.34 -8.96
CA THR A 151 -1.49 5.23 -8.16
C THR A 151 -0.42 4.76 -7.19
N THR A 152 -0.79 4.56 -5.93
CA THR A 152 0.08 3.95 -4.90
C THR A 152 -0.01 2.43 -4.98
N ALA A 153 1.03 1.71 -4.56
CA ALA A 153 1.05 0.26 -4.65
C ALA A 153 -0.07 -0.38 -3.83
N VAL A 154 -0.34 0.17 -2.64
CA VAL A 154 -1.38 -0.34 -1.74
C VAL A 154 -2.78 -0.22 -2.35
N GLU A 155 -3.07 0.82 -3.13
CA GLU A 155 -4.35 0.99 -3.83
C GLU A 155 -4.60 -0.09 -4.89
N THR A 156 -3.56 -0.74 -5.41
CA THR A 156 -3.71 -1.78 -6.46
C THR A 156 -3.96 -3.18 -5.90
N PHE A 157 -3.81 -3.35 -4.58
CA PHE A 157 -3.97 -4.66 -3.94
C PHE A 157 -5.38 -5.20 -4.19
N ASN A 158 -5.50 -6.46 -4.63
CA ASN A 158 -6.81 -7.07 -4.92
C ASN A 158 -7.62 -6.39 -6.04
N GLY A 159 -6.98 -5.59 -6.91
CA GLY A 159 -7.67 -4.92 -8.01
C GLY A 159 -8.42 -5.88 -8.95
N GLY A 160 -7.83 -7.03 -9.31
CA GLY A 160 -8.45 -8.02 -10.21
C GLY A 160 -9.84 -8.49 -9.77
N PRO A 161 -9.98 -9.07 -8.56
CA PRO A 161 -11.28 -9.46 -8.01
C PRO A 161 -12.27 -8.28 -7.91
N VAL A 162 -11.79 -7.10 -7.57
CA VAL A 162 -12.61 -5.87 -7.55
C VAL A 162 -13.14 -5.52 -8.95
N ALA A 163 -12.36 -5.72 -10.01
CA ALA A 163 -12.79 -5.58 -11.39
C ALA A 163 -13.96 -6.52 -11.71
N GLY A 164 -13.81 -7.79 -11.32
CA GLY A 164 -14.82 -8.82 -11.50
C GLY A 164 -16.13 -8.45 -10.79
N LEU A 165 -16.04 -7.92 -9.57
CA LEU A 165 -17.21 -7.43 -8.83
C LEU A 165 -17.88 -6.25 -9.52
N LYS A 166 -17.11 -5.28 -10.02
CA LYS A 166 -17.66 -4.14 -10.78
C LYS A 166 -18.29 -4.55 -12.11
N GLY A 167 -17.70 -5.54 -12.80
CA GLY A 167 -18.30 -6.15 -13.98
C GLY A 167 -19.61 -6.87 -13.65
N GLY A 168 -19.65 -7.61 -12.54
CA GLY A 168 -20.86 -8.25 -12.04
C GLY A 168 -21.95 -7.25 -11.66
N GLU A 169 -21.58 -6.13 -11.02
CA GLU A 169 -22.49 -5.02 -10.69
C GLU A 169 -23.15 -4.46 -11.96
N TYR A 170 -22.34 -4.15 -12.98
CA TYR A 170 -22.85 -3.71 -14.28
C TYR A 170 -23.81 -4.73 -14.92
N LEU A 171 -23.48 -6.03 -14.88
CA LEU A 171 -24.35 -7.07 -15.42
C LEU A 171 -25.67 -7.20 -14.65
N CYS A 172 -25.65 -7.04 -13.33
CA CYS A 172 -26.88 -7.05 -12.52
C CYS A 172 -27.81 -5.91 -12.92
N ASP A 173 -27.26 -4.70 -13.13
CA ASP A 173 -28.04 -3.54 -13.57
C ASP A 173 -28.65 -3.74 -14.97
N VAL A 174 -27.88 -4.31 -15.90
CA VAL A 174 -28.35 -4.59 -17.27
C VAL A 174 -29.43 -5.68 -17.30
N LEU A 175 -29.34 -6.67 -16.42
CA LEU A 175 -30.23 -7.84 -16.38
C LEU A 175 -31.37 -7.70 -15.37
N ASP A 176 -31.46 -6.57 -14.66
CA ASP A 176 -32.46 -6.28 -13.62
C ASP A 176 -32.44 -7.30 -12.45
N TYR A 177 -31.24 -7.67 -12.00
CA TYR A 177 -31.05 -8.50 -10.81
C TYR A 177 -30.73 -7.64 -9.58
N ASP A 178 -31.56 -7.72 -8.55
CA ASP A 178 -31.36 -7.00 -7.28
C ASP A 178 -30.16 -7.51 -6.46
N LYS A 179 -29.75 -8.77 -6.66
CA LYS A 179 -28.71 -9.44 -5.87
C LYS A 179 -28.00 -10.49 -6.69
N ALA A 180 -26.68 -10.60 -6.50
CA ALA A 180 -25.88 -11.65 -7.10
C ALA A 180 -24.72 -12.06 -6.20
N VAL A 181 -24.23 -13.28 -6.41
CA VAL A 181 -22.93 -13.72 -5.90
C VAL A 181 -22.01 -13.79 -7.11
N VAL A 182 -20.92 -13.04 -7.08
CA VAL A 182 -19.89 -13.07 -8.11
C VAL A 182 -18.79 -13.98 -7.62
N THR A 183 -18.38 -14.91 -8.49
CA THR A 183 -17.30 -15.84 -8.18
C THR A 183 -16.30 -15.84 -9.34
N ASP A 184 -15.02 -15.72 -9.02
CA ASP A 184 -13.92 -15.91 -9.98
C ASP A 184 -13.11 -17.14 -9.56
N MET A 185 -13.01 -18.12 -10.46
CA MET A 185 -12.25 -19.34 -10.22
C MET A 185 -11.02 -19.35 -11.11
N GLY A 186 -9.86 -19.10 -10.50
CA GLY A 186 -8.56 -19.22 -11.15
C GLY A 186 -7.95 -20.61 -11.01
N GLY A 187 -6.70 -20.73 -11.48
CA GLY A 187 -5.90 -21.94 -11.26
C GLY A 187 -5.48 -22.14 -9.80
N THR A 188 -5.39 -21.05 -9.03
CA THR A 188 -4.82 -21.05 -7.67
C THR A 188 -5.84 -20.66 -6.60
N SER A 189 -6.68 -19.66 -6.90
CA SER A 189 -7.65 -19.08 -5.97
C SER A 189 -9.08 -19.22 -6.47
N PHE A 190 -10.00 -19.11 -5.52
CA PHE A 190 -11.42 -18.93 -5.76
C PHE A 190 -11.89 -17.70 -4.97
N ASP A 191 -12.26 -16.66 -5.68
CA ASP A 191 -12.64 -15.36 -5.13
C ASP A 191 -14.16 -15.20 -5.18
N ILE A 192 -14.75 -14.73 -4.09
CA ILE A 192 -16.20 -14.59 -3.91
C ILE A 192 -16.50 -13.17 -3.45
N GLY A 193 -17.49 -12.52 -4.07
CA GLY A 193 -18.08 -11.31 -3.52
C GLY A 193 -19.59 -11.27 -3.69
N ILE A 194 -20.22 -10.42 -2.87
CA ILE A 194 -21.67 -10.33 -2.76
C ILE A 194 -22.10 -8.97 -3.26
N LEU A 195 -23.04 -8.97 -4.20
CA LEU A 195 -23.69 -7.78 -4.74
C LEU A 195 -25.11 -7.69 -4.21
N THR A 196 -25.48 -6.48 -3.79
CA THR A 196 -26.83 -6.14 -3.35
C THR A 196 -27.32 -4.91 -4.08
N ARG A 197 -28.63 -4.64 -4.03
CA ARG A 197 -29.22 -3.43 -4.60
C ARG A 197 -28.49 -2.17 -4.11
N GLY A 198 -27.99 -1.37 -5.06
CA GLY A 198 -27.13 -0.22 -4.77
C GLY A 198 -25.62 -0.52 -4.86
N GLY A 199 -25.23 -1.67 -5.42
CA GLY A 199 -23.85 -1.97 -5.79
C GLY A 199 -23.07 -2.79 -4.77
N VAL A 200 -21.75 -2.70 -4.84
CA VAL A 200 -20.84 -3.26 -3.82
C VAL A 200 -21.04 -2.52 -2.49
N GLN A 201 -21.62 -3.22 -1.51
CA GLN A 201 -21.91 -2.69 -0.16
C GLN A 201 -20.99 -3.29 0.92
N SER A 202 -20.07 -4.18 0.54
CA SER A 202 -19.13 -4.82 1.46
C SER A 202 -17.76 -4.14 1.35
N TYR A 203 -17.34 -3.54 2.46
CA TYR A 203 -16.06 -2.86 2.58
C TYR A 203 -15.34 -3.37 3.82
N GLU A 204 -14.03 -3.58 3.69
CA GLU A 204 -13.14 -3.84 4.81
C GLU A 204 -12.38 -2.56 5.15
N PHE A 205 -12.56 -2.04 6.36
CA PHE A 205 -12.00 -0.75 6.80
C PHE A 205 -10.57 -0.83 7.35
N GLU A 206 -10.14 -2.03 7.76
CA GLU A 206 -8.79 -2.32 8.27
C GLU A 206 -8.33 -3.66 7.67
N PRO A 207 -8.13 -3.73 6.35
CA PRO A 207 -7.85 -4.98 5.68
C PRO A 207 -6.48 -5.54 6.05
N VAL A 208 -6.32 -6.84 5.84
CA VAL A 208 -5.05 -7.55 6.04
C VAL A 208 -4.43 -7.89 4.70
N ILE A 209 -3.27 -7.29 4.39
CA ILE A 209 -2.45 -7.65 3.24
C ILE A 209 -1.38 -8.63 3.72
N ASP A 210 -1.42 -9.86 3.21
CA ASP A 210 -0.64 -11.02 3.69
C ASP A 210 -0.85 -11.27 5.20
N ARG A 211 -0.08 -10.61 6.06
CA ARG A 211 -0.17 -10.70 7.53
C ARG A 211 -0.25 -9.34 8.23
N TRP A 212 -0.33 -8.25 7.46
CA TRP A 212 -0.23 -6.88 7.95
C TRP A 212 -1.58 -6.19 7.85
N ARG A 213 -2.10 -5.72 8.98
CA ARG A 213 -3.23 -4.79 8.97
C ARG A 213 -2.77 -3.46 8.39
N VAL A 214 -3.51 -2.96 7.42
CA VAL A 214 -3.21 -1.71 6.73
C VAL A 214 -4.38 -0.73 6.91
N SER A 215 -4.06 0.56 6.84
CA SER A 215 -5.05 1.63 6.81
C SER A 215 -5.61 1.76 5.39
N GLY A 216 -6.92 1.91 5.27
CA GLY A 216 -7.61 2.11 4.00
C GLY A 216 -8.91 1.32 3.94
N THR A 217 -9.84 1.76 3.08
CA THR A 217 -11.08 1.02 2.84
C THR A 217 -10.98 0.32 1.50
N ILE A 218 -11.10 -1.01 1.50
CA ILE A 218 -11.11 -1.81 0.28
C ILE A 218 -12.47 -2.48 0.09
N ILE A 219 -12.82 -2.75 -1.17
CA ILE A 219 -13.95 -3.63 -1.47
C ILE A 219 -13.62 -5.03 -0.96
N GLU A 220 -14.52 -5.59 -0.16
CA GLU A 220 -14.35 -6.94 0.41
C GLU A 220 -14.57 -7.99 -0.69
N SER A 221 -13.56 -8.83 -0.91
CA SER A 221 -13.72 -10.12 -1.56
C SER A 221 -13.15 -11.22 -0.65
N LYS A 222 -13.82 -12.37 -0.61
CA LYS A 222 -13.33 -13.54 0.11
C LYS A 222 -12.59 -14.43 -0.85
N SER A 223 -11.30 -14.62 -0.60
CA SER A 223 -10.48 -15.56 -1.36
C SER A 223 -10.32 -16.88 -0.61
N ILE A 224 -10.49 -17.98 -1.31
CA ILE A 224 -10.19 -19.33 -0.84
C ILE A 224 -8.99 -19.83 -1.66
N ALA A 225 -7.98 -20.38 -0.99
CA ALA A 225 -6.81 -21.01 -1.62
C ALA A 225 -7.15 -22.40 -2.21
N ALA A 226 -8.16 -22.44 -3.07
CA ALA A 226 -8.57 -23.61 -3.81
C ALA A 226 -8.96 -23.16 -5.22
N GLY A 227 -8.36 -23.76 -6.25
CA GLY A 227 -8.58 -23.43 -7.64
C GLY A 227 -8.48 -24.67 -8.53
N GLY A 228 -8.51 -24.47 -9.85
CA GLY A 228 -8.46 -25.58 -10.80
C GLY A 228 -7.18 -26.43 -10.75
N GLY A 229 -6.08 -25.87 -10.22
CA GLY A 229 -4.79 -26.53 -10.04
C GLY A 229 -4.56 -27.12 -8.64
N SER A 230 -5.55 -27.08 -7.75
CA SER A 230 -5.42 -27.65 -6.40
C SER A 230 -5.18 -29.16 -6.47
N LEU A 231 -4.14 -29.62 -5.78
CA LEU A 231 -3.78 -31.03 -5.73
C LEU A 231 -4.71 -31.78 -4.76
N ALA A 232 -5.42 -32.79 -5.28
CA ALA A 232 -6.18 -33.71 -4.46
C ALA A 232 -5.28 -34.84 -3.95
N SER A 233 -5.33 -35.12 -2.65
CA SER A 233 -4.68 -36.27 -2.03
C SER A 233 -5.66 -36.96 -1.08
N VAL A 234 -5.39 -38.23 -0.76
CA VAL A 234 -6.16 -39.00 0.21
C VAL A 234 -5.37 -39.00 1.52
N ASN A 235 -6.06 -38.84 2.66
CA ASN A 235 -5.43 -38.98 3.97
C ASN A 235 -4.90 -40.41 4.15
N ASP A 236 -3.78 -40.55 4.85
CA ASP A 236 -3.26 -41.86 5.27
C ASP A 236 -4.27 -42.62 6.17
#